data_AF-W2STG0-F1
#
_entry.id   AF-W2STG0-F1
#
_cell.length_a   1.000
_cell.length_b   1.000
_cell.length_c   1.000
_cell.angle_alpha   90.00
_cell.angle_beta   90.00
_cell.angle_gamma   90.00
#
_symmetry.space_group_name_H-M   'P 1'
#
loop_
_entity.id
_entity.type
_entity.pdbx_description
1 polymer ?
#
loop_
_entity_poly.entity_id
_entity_poly.type
_entity_poly.pdbx_seq_one_letter_code
_entity_poly.pdbx_strand_id
1 'polypeptide(L)'
;MWKLREALKQNTTKYERAELLQSNEQQIPSGENNVLELLVDCAVFGCCAPCPKCGGHLKFSSSLRTYECTGHLSEYTKCTYTNENPNRNKFVIPKEMKENKYLKTMKVNLLPRRTYNETLAKEAVVSHAEIFKNLGCRGDKISTEESDEKGLG
;
A
#
# COMPACT_ATOMS: atom_id res chain seq x y z
N MET A 1 -2.28 14.04 5.18
CA MET A 1 -2.02 12.68 5.71
C MET A 1 -1.43 12.71 7.12
N TRP A 2 -0.29 13.37 7.38
CA TRP A 2 0.35 13.38 8.71
C TRP A 2 -0.57 13.82 9.87
N LYS A 3 -1.25 14.97 9.73
CA LYS A 3 -2.21 15.46 10.74
C LYS A 3 -3.34 14.47 11.04
N LEU A 4 -3.83 13.77 10.02
CA LEU A 4 -4.87 12.74 10.17
C LEU A 4 -4.33 11.54 10.94
N ARG A 5 -3.10 11.12 10.65
CA ARG A 5 -2.40 10.05 11.37
C ARG A 5 -2.25 10.36 12.86
N GLU A 6 -1.82 11.57 13.20
CA GLU A 6 -1.67 12.00 14.59
C GLU A 6 -3.01 12.08 15.32
N ALA A 7 -4.02 12.67 14.67
CA ALA A 7 -5.34 12.79 15.26
C ALA A 7 -6.00 11.40 15.45
N LEU A 8 -5.85 10.47 14.51
CA LEU A 8 -6.23 9.08 14.70
C LEU A 8 -5.44 8.44 15.84
N LYS A 9 -4.13 8.69 15.95
CA LYS A 9 -3.28 8.16 17.02
C LYS A 9 -3.76 8.59 18.41
N GLN A 10 -4.12 9.86 18.57
CA GLN A 10 -4.54 10.43 19.85
C GLN A 10 -5.98 10.07 20.24
N ASN A 11 -6.89 10.01 19.26
CA ASN A 11 -8.31 9.88 19.57
C ASN A 11 -8.81 8.43 19.57
N THR A 12 -8.12 7.47 18.95
CA THR A 12 -8.61 6.08 18.84
C THR A 12 -7.79 5.07 19.64
N THR A 13 -8.41 3.98 20.07
CA THR A 13 -7.71 2.86 20.73
C THR A 13 -7.20 1.83 19.70
N LYS A 14 -6.30 0.93 20.10
CA LYS A 14 -5.78 -0.12 19.20
C LYS A 14 -6.90 -1.04 18.70
N TYR A 15 -7.83 -1.36 19.60
CA TYR A 15 -8.99 -2.20 19.30
C TYR A 15 -9.89 -1.53 18.25
N GLU A 16 -10.23 -0.25 18.45
CA GLU A 16 -11.07 0.49 17.51
C GLU A 16 -10.48 0.54 16.10
N ARG A 17 -9.15 0.69 15.98
CA ARG A 17 -8.47 0.70 14.68
C ARG A 17 -8.56 -0.65 13.97
N ALA A 18 -8.42 -1.75 14.71
CA ALA A 18 -8.53 -3.09 14.17
C ALA A 18 -9.96 -3.38 13.69
N GLU A 19 -10.95 -3.02 14.49
CA GLU A 19 -12.37 -3.20 14.19
C GLU A 19 -12.82 -2.36 12.98
N LEU A 20 -12.33 -1.13 12.86
CA LEU A 20 -12.57 -0.29 11.69
C LEU A 20 -12.04 -0.93 10.40
N LEU A 21 -10.84 -1.52 10.44
CA LEU A 21 -10.29 -2.22 9.28
C LEU A 21 -11.08 -3.49 8.96
N GLN A 22 -11.44 -4.27 9.97
CA GLN A 22 -12.21 -5.50 9.80
C GLN A 22 -13.60 -5.24 9.21
N SER A 23 -14.27 -4.19 9.67
CA SER A 23 -15.59 -3.78 9.15
C SER A 23 -15.55 -3.32 7.69
N ASN A 24 -14.36 -2.96 7.20
CA ASN A 24 -14.11 -2.53 5.83
C ASN A 24 -13.44 -3.65 4.99
N GLU A 25 -13.51 -4.89 5.46
CA GLU A 25 -12.95 -6.08 4.79
C GLU A 25 -11.45 -5.94 4.49
N GLN A 26 -10.71 -5.22 5.35
CA GLN A 26 -9.27 -5.06 5.23
C GLN A 26 -8.54 -5.95 6.24
N GLN A 27 -7.47 -6.59 5.80
CA GLN A 27 -6.57 -7.33 6.70
C GLN A 27 -5.82 -6.38 7.63
N ILE A 28 -5.76 -6.76 8.91
CA ILE A 28 -5.01 -6.03 9.94
C ILE A 28 -3.52 -6.35 9.79
N PRO A 29 -2.67 -5.38 9.41
CA PRO A 29 -1.24 -5.62 9.34
C PRO A 29 -0.63 -5.73 10.74
N SER A 30 0.51 -6.42 10.84
CA SER A 30 1.29 -6.44 12.07
C SER A 30 1.95 -5.07 12.32
N GLY A 31 1.84 -4.56 13.54
CA GLY A 31 2.43 -3.31 13.98
C GLY A 31 1.46 -2.11 13.96
N GLU A 32 1.45 -1.35 15.05
CA GLU A 32 0.49 -0.24 15.25
C GLU A 32 0.68 0.91 14.26
N ASN A 33 1.92 1.19 13.86
CA ASN A 33 2.21 2.20 12.85
C ASN A 33 1.66 1.79 11.48
N ASN A 34 1.79 0.53 11.09
CA ASN A 34 1.26 0.02 9.82
C ASN A 34 -0.27 0.07 9.79
N VAL A 35 -0.92 -0.26 10.90
CA VAL A 35 -2.37 -0.15 11.06
C VAL A 35 -2.82 1.30 10.88
N LEU A 36 -2.14 2.25 11.51
CA LEU A 36 -2.42 3.68 11.37
C LEU A 36 -2.24 4.18 9.93
N GLU A 37 -1.16 3.77 9.26
CA GLU A 37 -0.90 4.16 7.88
C GLU A 37 -1.95 3.62 6.91
N LEU A 38 -2.33 2.34 7.07
CA LEU A 38 -3.38 1.73 6.28
C LEU A 38 -4.73 2.43 6.52
N LEU A 39 -5.10 2.64 7.79
CA LEU A 39 -6.35 3.30 8.14
C LEU A 39 -6.41 4.73 7.61
N VAL A 40 -5.30 5.47 7.65
CA VAL A 40 -5.19 6.81 7.07
C VAL A 40 -5.35 6.78 5.55
N ASP A 41 -4.72 5.83 4.86
CA ASP A 41 -4.87 5.68 3.42
C ASP A 41 -6.31 5.33 3.03
N CYS A 42 -6.94 4.38 3.75
CA CYS A 42 -8.34 4.02 3.58
C CYS A 42 -9.29 5.20 3.86
N ALA A 43 -9.05 5.96 4.93
CA ALA A 43 -9.89 7.10 5.28
C ALA A 43 -9.82 8.23 4.25
N VAL A 44 -8.68 8.44 3.59
CA VAL A 44 -8.52 9.52 2.60
C VAL A 44 -8.95 9.10 1.20
N PHE A 45 -8.58 7.90 0.76
CA PHE A 45 -8.79 7.47 -0.62
C PHE A 45 -9.87 6.40 -0.78
N GLY A 46 -10.23 5.70 0.30
CA GLY A 46 -11.09 4.52 0.27
C GLY A 46 -10.31 3.20 0.39
N CYS A 47 -11.04 2.12 0.58
CA CYS A 47 -10.52 0.76 0.74
C CYS A 47 -10.10 0.19 -0.60
N CYS A 48 -8.90 -0.39 -0.68
CA CYS A 48 -8.46 -1.07 -1.91
C CYS A 48 -9.30 -2.33 -2.13
N ALA A 49 -9.74 -2.55 -3.36
CA ALA A 49 -10.30 -3.82 -3.78
C ALA A 49 -9.25 -4.93 -3.64
N PRO A 50 -9.68 -6.19 -3.43
CA PRO A 50 -8.76 -7.32 -3.40
C PRO A 50 -8.00 -7.45 -4.73
N CYS A 51 -6.79 -7.99 -4.65
CA CYS A 51 -5.93 -8.19 -5.81
C CYS A 51 -6.62 -9.09 -6.85
N PRO A 52 -6.67 -8.69 -8.13
CA PRO A 52 -7.32 -9.49 -9.16
C PRO A 52 -6.60 -10.82 -9.45
N LYS A 53 -5.33 -10.96 -9.06
CA LYS A 53 -4.53 -12.17 -9.29
C LYS A 53 -4.59 -13.18 -8.15
N CYS A 54 -4.52 -12.72 -6.90
CA CYS A 54 -4.42 -13.61 -5.72
C CYS A 54 -5.48 -13.35 -4.64
N GLY A 55 -6.39 -12.38 -4.83
CA GLY A 55 -7.35 -11.98 -3.81
C GLY A 55 -6.73 -11.30 -2.58
N GLY A 56 -5.41 -11.10 -2.55
CA GLY A 56 -4.70 -10.49 -1.45
C GLY A 56 -4.90 -8.98 -1.34
N HIS A 57 -4.34 -8.39 -0.30
CA HIS A 57 -4.42 -6.95 -0.05
C HIS A 57 -3.33 -6.18 -0.80
N LEU A 58 -3.64 -4.93 -1.14
CA LEU A 58 -2.68 -4.00 -1.70
C LEU A 58 -2.24 -3.02 -0.62
N LYS A 59 -0.92 -2.88 -0.46
CA LYS A 59 -0.32 -1.89 0.42
C LYS A 59 0.39 -0.84 -0.41
N PHE A 60 0.28 0.42 0.01
CA PHE A 60 1.04 1.49 -0.60
C PHE A 60 2.54 1.39 -0.25
N SER A 61 3.40 1.40 -1.27
CA SER A 61 4.86 1.38 -1.13
C SER A 61 5.43 2.77 -1.44
N SER A 62 6.04 3.42 -0.45
CA SER A 62 6.60 4.78 -0.64
C SER A 62 7.84 4.80 -1.53
N SER A 63 8.60 3.70 -1.57
CA SER A 63 9.82 3.58 -2.37
C SER A 63 9.51 3.54 -3.85
N LEU A 64 8.52 2.72 -4.23
CA LEU A 64 8.10 2.53 -5.62
C LEU A 64 6.97 3.47 -6.03
N ARG A 65 6.38 4.18 -5.07
CA ARG A 65 5.24 5.10 -5.26
C ARG A 65 4.01 4.45 -5.90
N THR A 66 3.91 3.13 -5.79
CA THR A 66 2.82 2.30 -6.31
C THR A 66 2.24 1.46 -5.18
N TYR A 67 1.05 0.91 -5.41
CA TYR A 67 0.47 -0.11 -4.56
C TYR A 67 1.01 -1.47 -4.96
N GLU A 68 1.54 -2.20 -3.99
CA GLU A 68 2.07 -3.54 -4.15
C GLU A 68 1.17 -4.54 -3.44
N CYS A 69 0.93 -5.67 -4.09
CA CYS A 69 0.21 -6.75 -3.45
C CYS A 69 1.09 -7.43 -2.39
N THR A 70 0.57 -7.61 -1.19
CA THR A 70 1.25 -8.35 -0.11
C THR A 70 0.84 -9.81 -0.03
N GLY A 71 0.03 -10.28 -0.99
CA GLY A 71 -0.47 -11.65 -1.04
C GLY A 71 0.48 -12.63 -1.71
N HIS A 72 0.05 -13.88 -1.80
CA HIS A 72 0.76 -14.98 -2.42
C HIS A 72 -0.07 -15.57 -3.56
N LEU A 73 0.55 -15.84 -4.71
CA LEU A 73 -0.10 -16.54 -5.83
C LEU A 73 -0.19 -18.04 -5.56
N SER A 74 0.84 -18.59 -4.93
CA SER A 74 0.94 -19.98 -4.47
C SER A 74 1.68 -20.02 -3.13
N GLU A 75 1.73 -21.17 -2.48
CA GLU A 75 2.48 -21.36 -1.22
C GLU A 75 3.96 -20.95 -1.31
N TYR A 76 4.54 -21.01 -2.51
CA TYR A 76 5.95 -20.72 -2.76
C TYR A 76 6.18 -19.39 -3.51
N THR A 77 5.14 -18.78 -4.09
CA THR A 77 5.29 -17.63 -5.00
C THR A 77 4.55 -16.40 -4.47
N LYS A 78 5.28 -15.33 -4.19
CA LYS A 78 4.71 -14.02 -3.84
C LYS A 78 4.02 -13.37 -5.03
N CYS A 79 2.94 -12.64 -4.78
CA CYS A 79 2.28 -11.87 -5.82
C CYS A 79 3.12 -10.64 -6.21
N THR A 80 3.39 -10.47 -7.50
CA THR A 80 4.13 -9.32 -8.06
C THR A 80 3.20 -8.27 -8.66
N TYR A 81 1.91 -8.31 -8.31
CA TYR A 81 0.95 -7.34 -8.83
C TYR A 81 1.20 -5.96 -8.23
N THR A 82 1.42 -4.97 -9.10
CA THR A 82 1.57 -3.56 -8.74
C THR A 82 0.59 -2.69 -9.52
N ASN A 83 0.11 -1.62 -8.90
CA ASN A 83 -0.81 -0.68 -9.52
C ASN A 83 -0.68 0.72 -8.89
N GLU A 84 -0.70 1.79 -9.68
CA GLU A 84 -0.65 3.17 -9.18
C GLU A 84 -1.96 3.58 -8.48
N ASN A 85 -3.10 3.23 -9.07
CA ASN A 85 -4.44 3.55 -8.57
C ASN A 85 -5.34 2.32 -8.70
N PRO A 86 -5.29 1.40 -7.72
CA PRO A 86 -6.19 0.27 -7.71
C PRO A 86 -7.64 0.71 -7.57
N ASN A 87 -8.57 -0.14 -7.99
CA ASN A 87 -10.01 0.06 -7.77
C ASN A 87 -10.28 0.17 -6.26
N ARG A 88 -11.12 1.13 -5.85
CA ARG A 88 -11.41 1.38 -4.45
C ARG A 88 -12.90 1.38 -4.15
N ASN A 89 -13.23 0.83 -3.00
CA ASN A 89 -14.53 0.94 -2.37
C ASN A 89 -14.53 2.10 -1.37
N LYS A 90 -15.71 2.69 -1.14
CA LYS A 90 -15.84 3.79 -0.18
C LYS A 90 -15.55 3.26 1.23
N PHE A 91 -14.69 3.95 1.98
CA PHE A 91 -14.49 3.67 3.39
C PHE A 91 -15.73 4.06 4.18
N VAL A 92 -16.26 3.12 4.96
CA VAL A 92 -17.46 3.30 5.79
C VAL A 92 -17.09 3.13 7.25
N ILE A 93 -17.48 4.11 8.08
CA ILE A 93 -17.36 4.01 9.53
C ILE A 93 -18.66 3.38 10.05
N PRO A 94 -18.62 2.17 10.65
CA PRO A 94 -19.79 1.54 11.25
C PRO A 94 -20.46 2.45 12.28
N LYS A 95 -21.79 2.32 12.43
CA LYS A 95 -22.56 3.16 13.37
C LYS A 95 -22.17 2.89 14.82
N GLU A 96 -21.77 1.67 15.14
CA GLU A 96 -21.33 1.21 16.46
C GLU A 96 -20.05 1.95 16.90
N MET A 97 -19.15 2.23 15.96
CA MET A 97 -17.90 2.95 16.22
C MET A 97 -18.03 4.48 16.29
N LYS A 98 -19.26 5.02 16.17
CA LYS A 98 -19.52 6.47 16.26
C LYS A 98 -19.60 6.99 17.69
N GLU A 99 -19.34 6.15 18.69
CA GLU A 99 -19.19 6.58 20.08
C GLU A 99 -18.08 7.63 20.23
N ASN A 100 -17.04 7.53 19.40
CA ASN A 100 -15.96 8.49 19.38
C ASN A 100 -16.35 9.76 18.59
N LYS A 101 -16.40 10.91 19.28
CA LYS A 101 -16.74 12.23 18.70
C LYS A 101 -15.87 12.59 17.49
N TYR A 102 -14.61 12.14 17.50
CA TYR A 102 -13.67 12.37 16.41
C TYR A 102 -14.11 11.62 15.14
N LEU A 103 -14.35 10.30 15.24
CA LEU A 103 -14.76 9.46 14.10
C LEU A 103 -16.07 9.94 13.45
N LYS A 104 -16.98 10.48 14.26
CA LYS A 104 -18.25 11.04 13.76
C LYS A 104 -18.08 12.29 12.91
N THR A 105 -17.09 13.12 13.21
CA THR A 105 -16.85 14.42 12.56
C THR A 105 -15.83 14.32 11.43
N MET A 106 -15.11 13.20 11.35
CA MET A 106 -14.09 12.97 10.33
C MET A 106 -14.69 12.92 8.93
N LYS A 107 -14.06 13.69 8.03
CA LYS A 107 -14.32 13.61 6.60
C LYS A 107 -13.56 12.41 6.02
N VAL A 108 -14.29 11.45 5.46
CA VAL A 108 -13.75 10.25 4.81
C VAL A 108 -13.90 10.34 3.29
N ASN A 109 -13.09 9.56 2.56
CA ASN A 109 -13.06 9.51 1.09
C ASN A 109 -12.85 10.90 0.45
N LEU A 110 -11.83 11.61 0.93
CA LEU A 110 -11.49 12.97 0.53
C LEU A 110 -11.00 13.08 -0.91
N LEU A 111 -10.25 12.09 -1.40
CA LEU A 111 -9.57 12.15 -2.69
C LEU A 111 -9.87 10.88 -3.50
N PRO A 112 -10.17 10.98 -4.80
CA PRO A 112 -10.47 9.82 -5.64
C PRO A 112 -9.22 9.04 -6.04
N ARG A 113 -8.08 9.71 -6.17
CA ARG A 113 -6.82 9.10 -6.62
C ARG A 113 -5.63 9.70 -5.88
N ARG A 114 -4.56 8.91 -5.77
CA ARG A 114 -3.29 9.37 -5.24
C ARG A 114 -2.50 10.01 -6.38
N THR A 115 -2.18 11.29 -6.23
CA THR A 115 -1.45 12.07 -7.25
C THR A 115 -0.04 12.35 -6.75
N TYR A 116 0.94 12.19 -7.64
CA TYR A 116 2.33 12.55 -7.40
C TYR A 116 2.73 13.71 -8.29
N ASN A 117 3.74 14.47 -7.85
CA ASN A 117 4.35 15.46 -8.72
C ASN A 117 5.06 14.72 -9.86
N GLU A 118 4.67 15.01 -11.09
CA GLU A 118 5.17 14.35 -12.31
C GLU A 118 6.69 14.48 -12.47
N THR A 119 7.27 15.59 -11.99
CA THR A 119 8.70 15.85 -11.99
C THR A 119 9.47 14.84 -11.14
N LEU A 120 8.97 14.55 -9.95
CA LEU A 120 9.55 13.53 -9.08
C LEU A 120 9.30 12.13 -9.65
N ALA A 121 8.14 11.87 -10.26
CA ALA A 121 7.78 10.54 -10.77
C ALA A 121 8.69 10.07 -11.92
N LYS A 122 9.26 11.02 -12.69
CA LYS A 122 10.24 10.77 -13.75
C LYS A 122 11.67 10.57 -13.24
N GLU A 123 11.94 10.85 -11.96
CA GLU A 123 13.23 10.51 -11.36
C GLU A 123 13.29 8.98 -11.23
N ALA A 124 14.09 8.36 -12.10
CA ALA A 124 14.31 6.92 -12.03
C ALA A 124 14.82 6.54 -10.63
N VAL A 125 14.24 5.50 -10.03
CA VAL A 125 14.77 4.90 -8.80
C VAL A 125 16.18 4.43 -9.14
N VAL A 126 17.19 5.14 -8.61
CA VAL A 126 18.60 4.83 -8.86
C VAL A 126 18.87 3.44 -8.29
N SER A 127 18.97 2.44 -9.16
CA SER A 127 19.47 1.12 -8.78
C SER A 127 20.91 1.25 -8.27
N HIS A 128 21.43 0.22 -7.57
CA HIS A 128 22.82 0.18 -7.10
C HIS A 128 23.77 0.81 -8.12
N ALA A 129 24.50 1.84 -7.68
CA ALA A 129 25.39 2.57 -8.57
C ALA A 129 26.39 1.60 -9.21
N GLU A 130 26.62 1.73 -10.51
CA GLU A 130 27.53 0.86 -11.25
C GLU A 130 28.97 0.89 -10.71
N ILE A 131 29.31 1.95 -9.97
CA ILE A 131 30.56 2.10 -9.23
C ILE A 131 30.78 0.93 -8.25
N PHE A 132 29.71 0.37 -7.67
CA PHE A 132 29.78 -0.78 -6.78
C PHE A 132 29.95 -2.12 -7.51
N LYS A 133 29.79 -2.19 -8.84
CA LYS A 133 30.07 -3.42 -9.62
C LYS A 133 31.54 -3.80 -9.58
N ASN A 134 32.43 -2.81 -9.49
CA ASN A 134 33.89 -3.01 -9.54
C ASN A 134 34.54 -3.12 -8.15
N LEU A 135 33.80 -2.79 -7.09
CA LEU A 135 34.22 -2.98 -5.71
C LEU A 135 33.67 -4.34 -5.28
N GLY A 136 34.45 -5.41 -5.48
CA GLY A 136 34.04 -6.78 -5.23
C GLY A 136 33.53 -7.02 -3.81
N CYS A 137 32.24 -6.82 -3.58
CA CYS A 137 31.52 -7.34 -2.43
C CYS A 137 31.11 -8.77 -2.76
N ARG A 138 31.69 -9.72 -2.03
CA ARG A 138 31.38 -11.15 -2.15
C ARG A 138 29.91 -11.42 -1.84
N GLY A 139 29.14 -11.71 -2.88
CA GLY A 139 27.87 -12.42 -2.79
C GLY A 139 26.66 -11.53 -3.04
N ASP A 140 26.21 -11.49 -4.29
CA ASP A 140 24.79 -11.54 -4.64
C ASP A 140 24.69 -11.89 -6.13
N LYS A 141 24.11 -13.06 -6.44
CA LYS A 141 23.73 -13.43 -7.81
C LYS A 141 22.27 -13.00 -7.99
N ILE A 142 22.02 -12.01 -8.85
CA ILE A 142 20.67 -11.69 -9.34
C ILE A 142 20.59 -12.20 -10.78
N SER A 143 19.80 -13.25 -10.98
CA SER A 143 19.40 -13.77 -12.29
C SER A 143 18.52 -12.74 -12.99
N THR A 144 18.98 -12.23 -14.12
CA THR A 144 18.15 -11.53 -15.10
C THR A 144 17.63 -12.58 -16.08
N GLU A 145 16.32 -12.82 -16.08
CA GLU A 145 15.66 -13.60 -17.14
C GLU A 145 15.49 -12.69 -18.35
N GLU A 146 16.26 -12.96 -19.41
CA GLU A 146 16.10 -12.38 -20.74
C GLU A 146 14.85 -12.98 -21.40
N SER A 147 13.89 -12.13 -21.76
CA SER A 147 12.81 -12.51 -22.67
C SER A 147 13.31 -12.38 -24.12
N ASP A 148 13.67 -13.53 -24.72
CA ASP A 148 14.00 -13.65 -26.15
C ASP A 148 12.78 -13.34 -27.03
N GLU A 149 12.85 -12.23 -27.76
CA GLU A 149 11.95 -11.90 -28.87
C GLU A 149 12.55 -12.46 -30.17
N LYS A 150 12.24 -13.73 -30.50
CA LYS A 150 12.59 -14.31 -31.82
C LYS A 150 11.63 -13.79 -32.90
N GLY A 151 12.07 -12.77 -33.62
CA GLY A 151 11.53 -12.45 -34.95
C GLY A 151 12.01 -13.48 -35.97
N LEU A 152 11.07 -14.20 -36.60
CA LEU A 152 11.35 -14.98 -37.82
C LEU A 152 11.40 -14.02 -39.01
N GLY A 153 12.54 -14.01 -39.69
CA GLY A 153 12.70 -13.64 -41.10
C GLY A 153 13.28 -14.82 -41.85
#